data_AF-A0ABD1XLD2-F1
#
_entry.id   AF-A0ABD1XLD2-F1
#
_cell.length_a   1.000
_cell.length_b   1.000
_cell.length_c   1.000
_cell.angle_alpha   90.00
_cell.angle_beta   90.00
_cell.angle_gamma   90.00
#
_symmetry.space_group_name_H-M   'P 1'
#
loop_
_entity.id
_entity.type
_entity.pdbx_description
1 polymer ?
#
loop_
_entity_poly.entity_id
_entity_poly.type
_entity_poly.pdbx_seq_one_letter_code
_entity_poly.pdbx_strand_id
1 'polypeptide(L)'
;MYQMVDGTACVRLLSIQGEVGCAGPNRKAIHAPLWYLSDASFWLSRKTTIVMPLLVLHDFQNRTINEPSLAKHVASVLVKSDVGEQNATIFSPDAKFPQAEFAYQSLQS
;
A
#
# COMPACT_ATOMS: atom_id res chain seq x y z
N MET A 1 2.45 -3.03 -27.58
CA MET A 1 1.14 -3.63 -27.24
C MET A 1 0.96 -3.48 -25.74
N TYR A 2 -0.18 -2.95 -25.27
CA TYR A 2 -0.48 -2.80 -23.84
C TYR A 2 -1.55 -3.81 -23.44
N GLN A 3 -1.48 -4.30 -22.21
CA GLN A 3 -2.51 -5.15 -21.61
C GLN A 3 -3.20 -4.35 -20.51
N MET A 4 -4.53 -4.29 -20.57
CA MET A 4 -5.33 -3.73 -19.49
C MET A 4 -5.38 -4.73 -18.34
N VAL A 5 -5.20 -4.22 -17.11
CA VAL A 5 -5.30 -5.01 -15.89
C VAL A 5 -6.48 -4.46 -15.12
N ASP A 6 -7.48 -5.29 -14.89
CA ASP A 6 -8.61 -4.93 -14.03
C ASP A 6 -8.15 -4.94 -12.56
N GLY A 7 -8.48 -3.89 -11.83
CA GLY A 7 -8.10 -3.76 -10.44
C GLY A 7 -8.75 -2.57 -9.76
N THR A 8 -8.71 -2.58 -8.43
CA THR A 8 -9.23 -1.51 -7.58
C THR A 8 -8.10 -0.59 -7.16
N ALA A 9 -8.22 0.70 -7.43
CA ALA A 9 -7.18 1.68 -7.10
C ALA A 9 -7.26 2.11 -5.61
N CYS A 10 -6.09 2.29 -5.00
CA CYS A 10 -5.97 3.06 -3.76
C CYS A 10 -6.16 4.55 -4.07
N VAL A 11 -7.05 5.23 -3.34
CA VAL A 11 -7.41 6.63 -3.57
C VAL A 11 -6.95 7.52 -2.43
N ARG A 12 -6.77 8.81 -2.71
CA ARG A 12 -6.44 9.85 -1.73
C ARG A 12 -7.74 10.40 -1.15
N LEU A 13 -7.86 10.34 0.17
CA LEU A 13 -8.94 10.93 0.94
C LEU A 13 -8.41 12.12 1.75
N LEU A 14 -9.29 13.08 2.01
CA LEU A 14 -8.97 14.30 2.74
C LEU A 14 -9.73 14.30 4.07
N SER A 15 -9.02 14.64 5.14
CA SER A 15 -9.53 14.90 6.48
C SER A 15 -9.10 16.28 6.94
N ILE A 16 -9.68 16.77 8.04
CA ILE A 16 -9.28 18.04 8.67
C ILE A 16 -7.82 18.01 9.16
N GLN A 17 -7.29 16.83 9.49
CA GLN A 17 -5.91 16.63 9.93
C GLN A 17 -4.91 16.44 8.77
N GLY A 18 -5.38 16.36 7.52
CA GLY A 18 -4.53 16.14 6.36
C GLY A 18 -5.05 15.04 5.44
N GLU A 19 -4.15 14.29 4.83
CA GLU A 19 -4.47 13.41 3.70
C GLU A 19 -4.11 11.97 3.99
N VAL A 20 -4.93 11.04 3.53
CA VAL A 20 -4.70 9.59 3.71
C VAL A 20 -4.85 8.86 2.38
N GLY A 21 -4.18 7.72 2.23
CA GLY A 21 -4.25 6.89 1.03
C GLY A 21 -3.21 7.23 -0.04
N CYS A 22 -3.54 7.01 -1.31
CA CYS A 22 -2.57 7.02 -2.41
C CYS A 22 -2.94 7.99 -3.53
N ALA A 23 -1.93 8.59 -4.16
CA ALA A 23 -2.10 9.40 -5.35
C ALA A 23 -1.00 9.13 -6.38
N GLY A 24 -1.39 9.07 -7.66
CA GLY A 24 -0.45 9.01 -8.77
C GLY A 24 0.19 10.39 -9.04
N PRO A 25 1.40 10.42 -9.63
CA PRO A 25 2.08 11.67 -9.97
C PRO A 25 1.38 12.37 -11.14
N ASN A 26 0.85 13.58 -10.89
CA ASN A 26 0.44 14.59 -11.88
C ASN A 26 -0.31 14.05 -13.13
N ARG A 27 -1.24 13.11 -12.94
CA ARG A 27 -2.08 12.51 -14.00
C ARG A 27 -1.30 11.86 -15.16
N LYS A 28 0.00 11.61 -14.99
CA LYS A 28 0.83 10.95 -16.00
C LYS A 28 0.88 9.45 -15.73
N ALA A 29 0.92 8.66 -16.81
CA ALA A 29 1.16 7.24 -16.70
C ALA A 29 2.54 6.99 -16.06
N ILE A 30 2.59 6.11 -15.07
CA ILE A 30 3.84 5.65 -14.48
C ILE A 30 4.36 4.52 -15.35
N HIS A 31 5.54 4.72 -15.96
CA HIS A 31 6.24 3.67 -16.70
C HIS A 31 7.39 3.16 -15.85
N ALA A 32 7.21 1.99 -15.25
CA ALA A 32 8.23 1.36 -14.43
C ALA A 32 8.23 -0.16 -14.69
N PRO A 33 9.41 -0.81 -14.59
CA PRO A 33 9.52 -2.26 -14.67
C PRO A 33 8.75 -2.93 -13.53
N LEU A 34 8.17 -4.10 -13.81
CA LEU A 34 7.53 -4.94 -12.80
C LEU A 34 8.59 -5.74 -12.05
N TRP A 35 8.44 -5.82 -10.73
CA TRP A 35 9.23 -6.70 -9.87
C TRP A 35 8.29 -7.54 -9.03
N TYR A 36 8.35 -8.85 -9.19
CA TYR A 36 7.55 -9.79 -8.41
C TYR A 36 8.28 -10.08 -7.11
N LEU A 37 7.64 -9.78 -5.98
CA LEU A 37 8.19 -9.99 -4.67
C LEU A 37 8.10 -11.49 -4.30
N SER A 38 9.18 -12.23 -4.55
CA SER A 38 9.36 -13.63 -4.15
C SER A 38 10.27 -13.78 -2.92
N ASP A 39 11.24 -12.88 -2.75
CA ASP A 39 12.33 -13.00 -1.78
C ASP A 39 12.30 -11.90 -0.72
N ALA A 40 12.68 -12.27 0.52
CA ALA A 40 12.69 -11.37 1.68
C ALA A 40 13.73 -10.23 1.56
N SER A 41 14.77 -10.40 0.74
CA SER A 41 15.86 -9.43 0.57
C SER A 41 15.94 -8.91 -0.88
N PHE A 42 15.19 -7.86 -1.18
CA PHE A 42 15.30 -7.15 -2.45
C PHE A 42 15.82 -5.72 -2.24
N TRP A 43 16.68 -5.29 -3.16
CA TRP A 43 17.21 -3.94 -3.26
C TRP A 43 16.79 -3.34 -4.60
N LEU A 44 16.18 -2.15 -4.55
CA LEU A 44 15.79 -1.44 -5.77
C LEU A 44 16.84 -0.38 -6.11
N SER A 45 17.35 -0.40 -7.34
CA SER A 45 18.29 0.62 -7.84
C SER A 45 17.61 1.69 -8.70
N ARG A 46 16.36 1.46 -9.13
CA ARG A 46 15.58 2.35 -10.00
C ARG A 46 14.11 2.34 -9.61
N LYS A 47 13.36 3.35 -10.08
CA LYS A 47 11.90 3.39 -9.95
C LYS A 47 11.26 2.12 -10.52
N THR A 48 10.56 1.36 -9.68
CA THR A 48 10.05 0.02 -9.99
C THR A 48 8.62 -0.15 -9.48
N THR A 49 7.80 -0.89 -10.23
CA THR A 49 6.46 -1.30 -9.80
C THR A 49 6.55 -2.65 -9.12
N ILE A 50 6.17 -2.73 -7.85
CA ILE A 50 6.26 -3.96 -7.07
C ILE A 50 4.95 -4.73 -7.18
N VAL A 51 5.03 -6.01 -7.47
CA VAL A 51 3.89 -6.93 -7.51
C VAL A 51 4.04 -7.93 -6.36
N MET A 52 3.07 -8.01 -5.47
CA MET A 52 3.15 -8.83 -4.26
C MET A 52 1.80 -9.46 -3.88
N PRO A 53 1.78 -10.58 -3.15
CA PRO A 53 0.55 -11.09 -2.55
C PRO A 53 0.06 -10.20 -1.39
N LEU A 54 -1.23 -10.28 -1.06
CA LEU A 54 -1.82 -9.48 0.03
C LEU A 54 -1.17 -9.76 1.40
N LEU A 55 -0.75 -10.99 1.65
CA LEU A 55 -0.20 -11.46 2.94
C LEU A 55 1.04 -10.66 3.38
N VAL A 56 1.87 -10.19 2.44
CA VAL A 56 3.12 -9.47 2.73
C VAL A 56 2.96 -7.95 2.65
N LEU A 57 1.76 -7.46 2.37
CA LEU A 57 1.50 -6.03 2.15
C LEU A 57 1.85 -5.20 3.38
N HIS A 58 1.43 -5.65 4.56
CA HIS A 58 1.67 -4.94 5.82
C HIS A 58 3.17 -4.81 6.13
N ASP A 59 3.92 -5.90 5.97
CA ASP A 59 5.36 -5.92 6.23
C ASP A 59 6.11 -5.03 5.22
N PHE A 60 5.70 -5.07 3.95
CA PHE A 60 6.22 -4.19 2.92
C PHE A 60 5.94 -2.71 3.21
N GLN A 61 4.73 -2.38 3.67
CA GLN A 61 4.36 -1.01 4.06
C GLN A 61 5.22 -0.52 5.21
N ASN A 62 5.34 -1.30 6.29
CA ASN A 62 6.19 -0.97 7.43
C ASN A 62 7.64 -0.75 7.02
N ARG A 63 8.19 -1.63 6.18
CA ARG A 63 9.54 -1.49 5.67
C ARG A 63 9.69 -0.24 4.80
N THR A 64 8.72 0.07 3.95
CA THR A 64 8.77 1.27 3.09
C THR A 64 8.69 2.58 3.91
N ILE A 65 7.93 2.59 5.00
CA ILE A 65 7.85 3.73 5.94
C ILE A 65 9.20 3.92 6.65
N ASN A 66 9.84 2.83 7.06
CA ASN A 66 11.08 2.87 7.84
C ASN A 66 12.36 3.02 6.98
N GLU A 67 12.33 2.59 5.71
CA GLU A 67 13.49 2.62 4.79
C GLU A 67 13.28 3.63 3.65
N PRO A 68 13.71 4.91 3.82
CA PRO A 68 13.55 5.93 2.77
C PRO A 68 14.33 5.61 1.49
N SER A 69 15.43 4.84 1.60
CA SER A 69 16.20 4.34 0.48
C SER A 69 15.41 3.37 -0.41
N LEU A 70 14.45 2.64 0.17
CA LEU A 70 13.51 1.80 -0.55
C LEU A 70 12.37 2.64 -1.13
N ALA A 71 11.74 3.49 -0.31
CA ALA A 71 10.59 4.32 -0.70
C ALA A 71 10.88 5.17 -1.94
N LYS A 72 12.10 5.73 -2.05
CA LYS A 72 12.48 6.53 -3.23
C LYS A 72 12.52 5.73 -4.52
N HIS A 73 12.59 4.41 -4.50
CA HIS A 73 12.63 3.55 -5.68
C HIS A 73 11.32 2.81 -5.94
N VAL A 74 10.35 2.88 -5.02
CA VAL A 74 9.00 2.38 -5.29
C VAL A 74 8.28 3.41 -6.17
N ALA A 75 7.79 2.96 -7.32
CA ALA A 75 7.00 3.79 -8.25
C ALA A 75 5.50 3.55 -8.08
N SER A 76 5.12 2.28 -7.95
CA SER A 76 3.74 1.84 -7.65
C SER A 76 3.75 0.44 -7.06
N VAL A 77 2.63 0.03 -6.47
CA VAL A 77 2.43 -1.29 -5.87
C VAL A 77 1.18 -1.91 -6.48
N LEU A 78 1.30 -3.18 -6.89
CA LEU A 78 0.22 -4.03 -7.36
C LEU A 78 0.08 -5.20 -6.39
N VAL A 79 -1.08 -5.30 -5.76
CA VAL A 79 -1.37 -6.37 -4.81
C VAL A 79 -2.20 -7.42 -5.52
N LYS A 80 -1.70 -8.66 -5.56
CA LYS A 80 -2.47 -9.80 -6.03
C LYS A 80 -3.45 -10.22 -4.94
N SER A 81 -4.72 -10.29 -5.32
CA SER A 81 -5.77 -10.89 -4.50
C SER A 81 -5.96 -12.31 -5.00
N ASP A 82 -5.27 -13.26 -4.38
CA ASP A 82 -5.48 -14.67 -4.66
C ASP A 82 -6.74 -15.11 -3.90
N VAL A 83 -7.88 -15.07 -4.59
CA VAL A 83 -9.17 -15.54 -4.07
C VAL A 83 -9.11 -17.07 -3.94
N GLY A 84 -8.52 -17.59 -2.87
CA GLY A 84 -8.44 -19.04 -2.67
C GLY A 84 -7.56 -19.57 -1.53
N GLU A 85 -6.56 -18.84 -1.04
CA GLU A 85 -5.69 -19.35 0.03
C GLU A 85 -6.20 -18.95 1.42
N GLN A 86 -6.81 -19.94 2.10
CA GLN A 86 -7.46 -19.85 3.40
C GLN A 86 -6.50 -19.73 4.60
N ASN A 87 -5.27 -19.25 4.38
CA ASN A 87 -4.30 -18.97 5.44
C ASN A 87 -4.17 -17.46 5.66
N ALA A 88 -5.32 -16.79 5.78
CA ALA A 88 -5.37 -15.36 6.03
C ALA A 88 -4.87 -15.07 7.45
N THR A 89 -3.65 -14.56 7.56
CA THR A 89 -3.23 -13.79 8.75
C THR A 89 -4.30 -12.74 9.04
N ILE A 90 -4.74 -12.66 10.29
CA ILE A 90 -5.78 -11.71 10.72
C ILE A 90 -5.21 -10.29 10.56
N PHE A 91 -5.53 -9.64 9.45
CA PHE A 91 -5.09 -8.29 9.13
C PHE A 91 -6.30 -7.36 8.96
N SER A 92 -6.29 -6.24 9.68
CA SER A 92 -7.22 -5.14 9.48
C SER A 92 -6.40 -3.88 9.14
N PRO A 93 -6.68 -3.19 8.03
CA PRO A 93 -6.01 -1.93 7.69
C PRO A 93 -6.55 -0.73 8.49
N ASP A 94 -7.65 -0.90 9.23
CA ASP A 94 -8.28 0.17 10.00
C ASP A 94 -7.58 0.40 11.35
N ALA A 95 -7.85 1.53 11.97
CA ALA A 95 -7.40 1.83 13.32
C ALA A 95 -7.91 0.77 14.31
N LYS A 96 -7.11 0.45 15.34
CA LYS A 96 -7.48 -0.50 16.40
C LYS A 96 -8.80 -0.13 17.09
N PHE A 97 -9.05 1.17 17.25
CA PHE A 97 -10.31 1.73 17.75
C PHE A 97 -10.82 2.77 16.74
N PRO A 98 -11.64 2.37 15.77
CA PRO A 98 -12.17 3.28 14.77
C PRO A 98 -12.99 4.41 15.43
N GLN A 99 -12.84 5.64 14.93
CA GLN A 99 -13.59 6.82 15.39
C GLN A 99 -13.43 7.15 16.89
N ALA A 100 -12.34 6.73 17.54
CA ALA A 100 -12.13 6.93 18.98
C ALA A 100 -12.20 8.40 19.41
N GLU A 101 -11.69 9.33 18.59
CA GLU A 101 -11.73 10.77 18.87
C GLU A 101 -13.16 11.36 18.85
N PHE A 102 -14.10 10.69 18.17
CA PHE A 102 -15.51 11.08 18.07
C PHE A 102 -16.44 10.29 19.00
N ALA A 103 -15.88 9.37 19.80
CA ALA A 103 -16.66 8.60 20.74
C ALA A 103 -17.06 9.44 21.95
N TYR A 104 -18.22 9.14 22.57
CA TYR A 104 -18.67 9.82 23.79
C TYR A 104 -17.61 9.85 24.91
N GLN A 105 -16.76 8.82 24.97
CA GLN A 105 -15.71 8.65 25.99
C GLN A 105 -14.54 9.63 25.81
N SER A 106 -14.37 10.28 24.65
CA SER A 106 -13.29 11.25 24.42
C SER A 106 -13.51 12.61 25.09
N LEU A 107 -14.73 12.89 25.58
CA LEU A 107 -15.08 14.14 26.26
C LEU A 107 -14.72 14.16 27.76
N GLN A 108 -14.18 13.08 28.31
CA GLN A 108 -13.88 12.92 29.74
C GLN A 108 -12.38 12.98 30.08
N SER A 109 -11.50 13.21 29.09
CA SER A 109 -10.04 13.28 29.25
C SER A 109 -9.49 14.69 29.12
#